data_AF-M5BM37-F1
#
_entry.id   AF-M5BM37-F1
#
_cell.length_a   1.000
_cell.length_b   1.000
_cell.length_c   1.000
_cell.angle_alpha   90.00
_cell.angle_beta   90.00
_cell.angle_gamma   90.00
#
_symmetry.space_group_name_H-M   'P 1'
#
loop_
_entity.id
_entity.type
_entity.pdbx_description
1 polymer ?
#
loop_
_entity_poly.entity_id
_entity_poly.type
_entity_poly.pdbx_seq_one_letter_code
_entity_poly.pdbx_strand_id
1 'polypeptide(L)'
;MRHTPFYALGLLLTVTQATLGFEDSNNHYLRRHAHKHRRKDPNENVGVSIDIDVDVHIGSGHGGSKDHPSWKLTDDFKGKNFYEHFTFEAIPDPTHGRVNYVDMQTAMAKNLTEVKNGNLILRADSTTVLDPNGPGRDSIRMQSKKQWTTGVSVFNLNHMPEGCGTWPAYWMTQVENWPVNGEIDILEGVHDQPPNHSALHTVTGCVVPLNRTMTG
;
A
#
# COMPACT_ATOMS: atom_id res chain seq x y z
N MET A 1 32.16 -12.60 -3.08
CA MET A 1 30.99 -11.80 -3.50
C MET A 1 29.87 -12.16 -2.54
N ARG A 2 29.53 -11.25 -1.61
CA ARG A 2 28.57 -11.53 -0.54
C ARG A 2 27.17 -11.46 -1.15
N HIS A 3 26.45 -12.59 -1.15
CA HIS A 3 25.01 -12.60 -1.37
C HIS A 3 24.38 -11.65 -0.36
N THR A 4 23.98 -10.47 -0.81
CA THR A 4 23.31 -9.48 0.03
C THR A 4 21.83 -9.80 -0.04
N PRO A 5 21.22 -10.35 1.01
CA PRO A 5 19.88 -10.89 0.90
C PRO A 5 18.81 -9.82 1.17
N PHE A 6 17.65 -9.95 0.52
CA PHE A 6 16.55 -8.98 0.57
C PHE A 6 15.74 -9.03 1.87
N TYR A 7 15.31 -7.88 2.40
CA TYR A 7 14.43 -7.74 3.57
C TYR A 7 13.19 -6.93 3.17
N ALA A 8 12.02 -7.55 3.19
CA ALA A 8 10.80 -6.92 2.71
C ALA A 8 9.86 -6.53 3.87
N LEU A 9 9.25 -5.35 3.74
CA LEU A 9 8.16 -4.85 4.58
C LEU A 9 7.03 -4.51 3.62
N GLY A 10 5.89 -5.18 3.76
CA GLY A 10 4.78 -5.05 2.83
C GLY A 10 3.50 -4.63 3.56
N LEU A 11 2.87 -3.57 3.08
CA LEU A 11 1.46 -3.29 3.38
C LEU A 11 0.64 -3.46 2.09
N LEU A 12 -0.15 -4.51 2.07
CA LEU A 12 -0.97 -4.93 0.94
C LEU A 12 -2.43 -4.57 1.19
N LEU A 13 -3.05 -3.83 0.26
CA LEU A 13 -4.51 -3.74 0.15
C LEU A 13 -5.03 -4.76 -0.85
N THR A 14 -6.01 -5.55 -0.46
CA THR A 14 -6.63 -6.52 -1.36
C THR A 14 -7.66 -5.87 -2.27
N VAL A 15 -7.71 -6.28 -3.54
CA VAL A 15 -8.78 -5.88 -4.48
C VAL A 15 -9.67 -7.06 -4.85
N THR A 16 -10.90 -6.78 -5.27
CA THR A 16 -11.83 -7.80 -5.74
C THR A 16 -11.59 -8.18 -7.20
N GLN A 17 -12.02 -9.38 -7.60
CA GLN A 17 -11.82 -10.01 -8.91
C GLN A 17 -12.31 -9.21 -10.14
N ALA A 18 -13.14 -8.19 -9.95
CA ALA A 18 -13.68 -7.41 -11.08
C ALA A 18 -12.84 -6.17 -11.45
N THR A 19 -11.76 -5.83 -10.74
CA THR A 19 -11.29 -4.42 -10.74
C THR A 19 -9.81 -4.18 -10.90
N LEU A 20 -9.18 -4.92 -11.81
CA LEU A 20 -8.00 -4.39 -12.49
C LEU A 20 -8.23 -4.02 -13.95
N GLY A 21 -9.47 -4.17 -14.44
CA GLY A 21 -9.89 -3.52 -15.67
C GLY A 21 -10.09 -2.04 -15.41
N PHE A 22 -9.19 -1.20 -15.89
CA PHE A 22 -9.47 0.22 -16.05
C PHE A 22 -10.51 0.40 -17.18
N GLU A 23 -11.79 0.22 -16.87
CA GLU A 23 -12.87 0.75 -17.71
C GLU A 23 -13.39 2.03 -17.08
N ASP A 24 -12.85 3.18 -17.52
CA ASP A 24 -13.65 4.39 -17.57
C ASP A 24 -14.31 4.45 -18.94
N SER A 25 -15.58 4.06 -19.01
CA SER A 25 -16.38 4.20 -20.23
C SER A 25 -16.72 5.66 -20.57
N ASN A 26 -16.29 6.65 -19.76
CA ASN A 26 -16.69 8.05 -19.92
C ASN A 26 -15.55 9.09 -19.89
N ASN A 27 -14.27 8.71 -19.86
CA ASN A 27 -13.12 9.64 -20.02
C ASN A 27 -13.21 10.89 -19.10
N HIS A 28 -13.57 10.71 -17.83
CA HIS A 28 -13.66 11.80 -16.87
C HIS A 28 -12.30 12.11 -16.26
N TYR A 29 -11.68 13.16 -16.79
CA TYR A 29 -10.44 13.76 -16.33
C TYR A 29 -10.50 14.16 -14.84
N LEU A 30 -9.57 13.65 -14.02
CA LEU A 30 -9.16 14.29 -12.77
C LEU A 30 -8.59 15.67 -13.13
N ARG A 31 -9.44 16.71 -13.14
CA ARG A 31 -9.00 18.09 -13.32
C ARG A 31 -8.69 18.70 -11.96
N ARG A 32 -7.52 19.34 -11.89
CA ARG A 32 -7.04 20.23 -10.82
C ARG A 32 -8.16 20.84 -10.00
N HIS A 33 -8.48 20.20 -8.88
CA HIS A 33 -8.77 20.94 -7.67
C HIS A 33 -7.48 20.96 -6.88
N ALA A 34 -6.99 22.15 -6.56
CA ALA A 34 -5.96 22.26 -5.54
C ALA A 34 -6.47 21.48 -4.33
N HIS A 35 -5.84 20.35 -4.02
CA HIS A 35 -5.91 19.83 -2.66
C HIS A 35 -5.53 21.03 -1.80
N LYS A 36 -6.50 21.58 -1.06
CA LYS A 36 -6.14 22.37 0.10
C LYS A 36 -5.32 21.39 0.92
N HIS A 37 -4.01 21.59 0.97
CA HIS A 37 -3.22 21.08 2.07
C HIS A 37 -4.04 21.45 3.30
N ARG A 38 -4.61 20.44 3.95
CA ARG A 38 -5.17 20.62 5.27
C ARG A 38 -4.05 21.31 6.04
N ARG A 39 -4.32 22.53 6.54
CA ARG A 39 -3.34 23.25 7.34
C ARG A 39 -2.87 22.26 8.39
N LYS A 40 -1.57 21.97 8.39
CA LYS A 40 -0.93 21.13 9.40
C LYS A 40 -1.29 21.75 10.74
N ASP A 41 -2.21 21.13 11.48
CA ASP A 41 -2.45 21.54 12.84
C ASP A 41 -1.16 21.19 13.60
N PRO A 42 -0.50 22.15 14.24
CA PRO A 42 0.74 21.90 14.97
C PRO A 42 0.56 20.90 16.13
N ASN A 43 -0.69 20.56 16.49
CA ASN A 43 -1.05 19.53 17.45
C ASN A 43 -1.61 18.24 16.81
N GLU A 44 -1.64 18.12 15.47
CA GLU A 44 -2.07 16.89 14.82
C GLU A 44 -0.99 15.82 14.96
N ASN A 45 -1.34 14.75 15.67
CA ASN A 45 -0.47 13.60 15.84
C ASN A 45 -0.10 13.02 14.47
N VAL A 46 1.19 13.11 14.17
CA VAL A 46 1.84 12.79 12.90
C VAL A 46 1.88 11.28 12.73
N GLY A 47 1.19 10.66 11.76
CA GLY A 47 1.00 9.21 11.69
C GLY A 47 0.87 8.53 10.34
N VAL A 48 0.97 7.19 10.37
CA VAL A 48 0.56 6.35 9.25
C VAL A 48 -0.96 6.22 9.27
N SER A 49 -1.63 6.80 8.27
CA SER A 49 -3.07 6.68 8.08
C SER A 49 -3.39 6.29 6.66
N ILE A 50 -4.33 5.37 6.49
CA ILE A 50 -4.89 5.03 5.18
C ILE A 50 -6.36 5.42 5.19
N ASP A 51 -6.72 6.36 4.31
CA ASP A 51 -8.10 6.72 4.02
C ASP A 51 -8.46 6.12 2.64
N ILE A 52 -9.56 5.38 2.54
CA ILE A 52 -10.06 4.84 1.26
C ILE A 52 -11.48 5.35 1.03
N ASP A 53 -11.68 6.02 -0.10
CA ASP A 53 -12.97 6.56 -0.53
C ASP A 53 -13.56 5.71 -1.66
N VAL A 54 -14.75 5.13 -1.46
CA VAL A 54 -15.45 4.26 -2.44
C VAL A 54 -16.97 4.54 -2.52
N ASP A 55 -17.44 4.84 -3.75
CA ASP A 55 -18.79 4.60 -4.33
C ASP A 55 -19.99 5.61 -4.26
N VAL A 56 -20.92 5.40 -5.22
CA VAL A 56 -22.01 6.19 -5.86
C VAL A 56 -23.32 6.41 -5.04
N HIS A 57 -23.93 7.61 -5.07
CA HIS A 57 -25.36 7.82 -5.46
C HIS A 57 -25.87 9.28 -5.59
N ILE A 58 -26.98 9.35 -6.34
CA ILE A 58 -27.77 10.41 -6.99
C ILE A 58 -28.19 11.63 -6.14
N GLY A 59 -28.13 12.82 -6.75
CA GLY A 59 -28.82 14.03 -6.29
C GLY A 59 -29.09 15.01 -7.44
N SER A 60 -30.33 15.02 -7.94
CA SER A 60 -30.83 15.88 -9.02
C SER A 60 -30.81 17.37 -8.66
N GLY A 61 -30.22 18.22 -9.51
CA GLY A 61 -30.57 19.65 -9.54
C GLY A 61 -29.49 20.62 -10.03
N HIS A 62 -29.76 21.23 -11.19
CA HIS A 62 -29.25 22.52 -11.69
C HIS A 62 -27.87 22.59 -12.38
N GLY A 63 -27.90 22.54 -13.72
CA GLY A 63 -27.53 23.71 -14.54
C GLY A 63 -26.05 24.04 -14.70
N GLY A 64 -25.22 23.05 -15.00
CA GLY A 64 -23.85 23.21 -15.49
C GLY A 64 -23.00 22.01 -15.10
N SER A 65 -22.73 21.07 -16.02
CA SER A 65 -21.95 19.87 -15.69
C SER A 65 -20.51 20.27 -15.31
N LYS A 66 -20.29 20.34 -14.00
CA LYS A 66 -19.01 20.12 -13.35
C LYS A 66 -19.06 18.71 -12.75
N ASP A 67 -19.18 17.69 -13.60
CA ASP A 67 -19.06 16.30 -13.18
C ASP A 67 -17.59 16.00 -12.84
N HIS A 68 -17.19 16.44 -11.66
CA HIS A 68 -16.07 15.81 -10.97
C HIS A 68 -16.63 14.63 -10.19
N PRO A 69 -15.99 13.45 -10.24
CA PRO A 69 -16.36 12.35 -9.37
C PRO A 69 -16.31 12.83 -7.91
N SER A 70 -17.42 12.66 -7.19
CA SER A 70 -17.49 12.94 -5.76
C SER A 70 -17.15 11.67 -4.98
N TRP A 71 -16.14 11.75 -4.13
CA TRP A 71 -15.65 10.65 -3.31
C TRP A 71 -16.14 10.82 -1.86
N LYS A 72 -16.36 9.70 -1.16
CA LYS A 72 -16.71 9.68 0.26
C LYS A 72 -15.85 8.67 1.00
N LEU A 73 -15.35 9.07 2.16
CA LEU A 73 -14.64 8.20 3.09
C LEU A 73 -15.46 6.98 3.48
N THR A 74 -14.91 5.81 3.14
CA THR A 74 -15.49 4.51 3.47
C THR A 74 -14.70 3.76 4.54
N ASP A 75 -13.38 3.91 4.53
CA ASP A 75 -12.49 3.25 5.49
C ASP A 75 -11.40 4.22 5.94
N ASP A 76 -11.13 4.25 7.24
CA ASP A 76 -10.10 5.07 7.88
C ASP A 76 -9.30 4.19 8.86
N PHE A 77 -8.08 3.83 8.46
CA PHE A 77 -7.19 2.99 9.25
C PHE A 77 -6.13 3.85 9.92
N LYS A 78 -6.21 3.93 11.27
CA LYS A 78 -5.28 4.67 12.12
C LYS A 78 -4.91 3.85 13.35
N GLY A 79 -3.64 3.92 13.75
CA GLY A 79 -3.14 3.29 14.98
C GLY A 79 -3.52 1.81 15.12
N LYS A 80 -4.28 1.47 16.16
CA LYS A 80 -4.64 0.07 16.45
C LYS A 80 -5.64 -0.54 15.47
N ASN A 81 -6.40 0.28 14.72
CA ASN A 81 -7.37 -0.22 13.74
C ASN A 81 -6.71 -1.09 12.67
N PHE A 82 -5.43 -0.86 12.38
CA PHE A 82 -4.68 -1.74 11.49
C PHE A 82 -4.65 -3.20 11.96
N TYR A 83 -4.58 -3.47 13.27
CA TYR A 83 -4.60 -4.84 13.81
C TYR A 83 -5.96 -5.52 13.65
N GLU A 84 -7.03 -4.73 13.57
CA GLU A 84 -8.40 -5.24 13.41
C GLU A 84 -8.73 -5.50 11.94
N HIS A 85 -8.20 -4.67 11.03
CA HIS A 85 -8.57 -4.67 9.62
C HIS A 85 -7.54 -5.32 8.68
N PHE A 86 -6.38 -5.70 9.19
CA PHE A 86 -5.34 -6.39 8.42
C PHE A 86 -4.95 -7.71 9.09
N THR A 87 -4.48 -8.63 8.28
CA THR A 87 -3.90 -9.92 8.68
C THR A 87 -2.38 -9.83 8.53
N PHE A 88 -1.65 -10.28 9.54
CA PHE A 88 -0.20 -10.45 9.48
C PHE A 88 0.08 -11.81 8.84
N GLU A 89 0.65 -11.81 7.65
CA GLU A 89 0.84 -13.01 6.83
C GLU A 89 2.16 -13.71 7.18
N ALA A 90 2.08 -14.73 8.04
CA ALA A 90 3.23 -15.60 8.35
C ALA A 90 3.43 -16.66 7.26
N ILE A 91 3.80 -16.22 6.06
CA ILE A 91 3.98 -17.06 4.87
C ILE A 91 5.43 -17.03 4.38
N PRO A 92 5.88 -18.04 3.62
CA PRO A 92 7.07 -17.90 2.79
C PRO A 92 6.91 -16.72 1.84
N ASP A 93 7.98 -15.94 1.66
CA ASP A 93 7.95 -14.77 0.80
C ASP A 93 7.73 -15.17 -0.68
N PRO A 94 6.63 -14.72 -1.32
CA PRO A 94 6.38 -15.00 -2.74
C PRO A 94 7.49 -14.48 -3.67
N THR A 95 8.24 -13.47 -3.23
CA THR A 95 9.37 -12.89 -3.99
C THR A 95 10.71 -13.54 -3.64
N HIS A 96 10.72 -14.54 -2.76
CA HIS A 96 11.89 -15.33 -2.36
C HIS A 96 13.01 -14.52 -1.69
N GLY A 97 12.66 -13.44 -0.97
CA GLY A 97 13.58 -12.66 -0.16
C GLY A 97 14.13 -13.43 1.06
N ARG A 98 15.15 -12.85 1.70
CA ARG A 98 15.71 -13.36 2.96
C ARG A 98 14.98 -12.77 4.14
N VAL A 99 13.69 -13.06 4.17
CA VAL A 99 12.77 -12.59 5.18
C VAL A 99 12.12 -13.77 5.87
N ASN A 100 11.77 -13.58 7.13
CA ASN A 100 10.86 -14.45 7.87
C ASN A 100 9.66 -13.60 8.25
N TYR A 101 8.56 -13.70 7.51
CA TYR A 101 7.34 -12.98 7.89
C TYR A 101 6.73 -13.65 9.11
N VAL A 102 6.50 -12.85 10.15
CA VAL A 102 5.96 -13.33 11.43
C VAL A 102 4.51 -12.89 11.62
N ASP A 103 3.76 -13.68 12.39
CA ASP A 103 2.40 -13.32 12.79
C ASP A 103 2.36 -12.11 13.73
N MET A 104 1.15 -11.58 13.96
CA MET A 104 0.96 -10.38 14.79
C MET A 104 1.44 -10.57 16.23
N GLN A 105 1.22 -11.74 16.83
CA GLN A 105 1.59 -12.01 18.22
C GLN A 105 3.12 -12.01 18.37
N THR A 106 3.82 -12.66 17.44
CA THR A 106 5.28 -12.70 17.37
C THR A 106 5.85 -11.32 17.08
N ALA A 107 5.26 -10.57 16.14
CA ALA A 107 5.66 -9.20 15.84
C ALA A 107 5.56 -8.29 17.07
N MET A 108 4.47 -8.38 17.84
CA MET A 108 4.31 -7.63 19.09
C MET A 108 5.32 -8.05 20.15
N ALA A 109 5.50 -9.36 20.35
CA ALA A 109 6.44 -9.90 21.34
C ALA A 109 7.90 -9.51 21.04
N LYS A 110 8.26 -9.38 19.77
CA LYS A 110 9.59 -8.95 19.30
C LYS A 110 9.69 -7.44 19.04
N ASN A 111 8.67 -6.66 19.36
CA ASN A 111 8.62 -5.21 19.12
C ASN A 111 8.84 -4.81 17.64
N LEU A 112 8.43 -5.67 16.71
CA LEU A 112 8.44 -5.39 15.27
C LEU A 112 7.22 -4.56 14.84
N THR A 113 6.18 -4.55 15.67
CA THR A 113 5.02 -3.67 15.50
C THR A 113 4.62 -3.02 16.82
N GLU A 114 4.27 -1.73 16.77
CA GLU A 114 3.64 -1.04 17.89
C GLU A 114 2.74 0.10 17.39
N VAL A 115 1.87 0.61 18.26
CA VAL A 115 1.18 1.88 18.01
C VAL A 115 1.71 2.92 18.96
N LYS A 116 2.35 3.95 18.43
CA LYS A 116 2.97 5.03 19.19
C LYS A 116 2.45 6.37 18.70
N ASN A 117 1.91 7.19 19.61
CA ASN A 117 1.33 8.50 19.32
C ASN A 117 0.24 8.48 18.22
N GLY A 118 -0.57 7.40 18.18
CA GLY A 118 -1.62 7.23 17.15
C GLY A 118 -1.14 6.58 15.85
N ASN A 119 0.14 6.24 15.74
CA ASN A 119 0.75 5.79 14.50
C ASN A 119 1.09 4.32 14.59
N LEU A 120 0.71 3.55 13.58
CA LEU A 120 1.28 2.22 13.41
C LEU A 120 2.74 2.36 13.02
N ILE A 121 3.61 1.60 13.70
CA ILE A 121 4.99 1.42 13.27
C ILE A 121 5.20 -0.05 12.94
N LEU A 122 5.71 -0.31 11.74
CA LEU A 122 6.15 -1.62 11.28
C LEU A 122 7.66 -1.55 11.03
N ARG A 123 8.42 -2.53 11.52
CA ARG A 123 9.88 -2.56 11.38
C ARG A 123 10.38 -4.00 11.26
N ALA A 124 11.50 -4.16 10.57
CA ALA A 124 12.25 -5.41 10.57
C ALA A 124 13.11 -5.53 11.84
N ASP A 125 13.51 -6.75 12.18
CA ASP A 125 14.48 -6.98 13.26
C ASP A 125 15.84 -6.34 12.92
N SER A 126 16.25 -5.37 13.73
CA SER A 126 17.52 -4.64 13.57
C SER A 126 18.60 -5.05 14.57
N THR A 127 18.39 -6.13 15.32
CA THR A 127 19.25 -6.55 16.45
C THR A 127 19.93 -7.89 16.24
N THR A 128 19.26 -8.84 15.58
CA THR A 128 19.78 -10.20 15.44
C THR A 128 20.82 -10.30 14.31
N VAL A 129 21.95 -10.94 14.62
CA VAL A 129 22.89 -11.48 13.63
C VAL A 129 22.37 -12.85 13.20
N LEU A 130 22.03 -13.00 11.92
CA LEU A 130 21.40 -14.21 11.41
C LEU A 130 22.40 -15.35 11.19
N ASP A 131 21.98 -16.58 11.47
CA ASP A 131 22.63 -17.78 10.94
C ASP A 131 22.48 -17.80 9.40
N PRO A 132 23.58 -17.91 8.62
CA PRO A 132 23.51 -18.05 7.16
C PRO A 132 22.62 -19.21 6.68
N ASN A 133 22.50 -20.28 7.48
CA ASN A 133 21.68 -21.46 7.17
C ASN A 133 20.29 -21.43 7.83
N GLY A 134 20.02 -20.42 8.67
CA GLY A 134 18.75 -20.25 9.36
C GLY A 134 17.68 -19.57 8.50
N PRO A 135 16.58 -19.09 9.10
CA PRO A 135 15.58 -18.27 8.41
C PRO A 135 16.11 -16.88 8.04
N GLY A 136 15.31 -16.14 7.25
CA GLY A 136 15.55 -14.73 6.96
C GLY A 136 15.38 -13.81 8.17
N ARG A 137 15.58 -12.50 7.97
CA ARG A 137 15.33 -11.50 9.02
C ARG A 137 13.84 -11.41 9.30
N ASP A 138 13.47 -11.38 10.57
CA ASP A 138 12.06 -11.21 10.93
C ASP A 138 11.54 -9.86 10.42
N SER A 139 10.37 -9.92 9.79
CA SER A 139 9.71 -8.75 9.23
C SER A 139 8.20 -8.98 9.17
N ILE A 140 7.48 -8.00 8.62
CA ILE A 140 6.02 -7.98 8.59
C ILE A 140 5.53 -7.80 7.16
N ARG A 141 4.55 -8.63 6.79
CA ARG A 141 3.68 -8.46 5.64
C ARG A 141 2.25 -8.40 6.16
N MET A 142 1.54 -7.33 5.85
CA MET A 142 0.15 -7.13 6.25
C MET A 142 -0.75 -7.10 5.03
N GLN A 143 -1.84 -7.85 5.06
CA GLN A 143 -2.86 -7.86 4.02
C GLN A 143 -4.20 -7.38 4.58
N SER A 144 -4.87 -6.43 3.92
CA SER A 144 -6.20 -6.00 4.36
C SER A 144 -7.20 -7.16 4.31
N LYS A 145 -8.13 -7.17 5.26
CA LYS A 145 -9.24 -8.13 5.28
C LYS A 145 -10.35 -7.73 4.30
N LYS A 146 -10.56 -6.43 4.14
CA LYS A 146 -11.52 -5.86 3.18
C LYS A 146 -10.88 -5.77 1.81
N GLN A 147 -11.67 -6.07 0.78
CA GLN A 147 -11.32 -5.90 -0.61
C GLN A 147 -12.05 -4.70 -1.21
N TRP A 148 -11.41 -4.02 -2.16
CA TRP A 148 -12.02 -2.92 -2.90
C TRP A 148 -12.07 -3.19 -4.40
N THR A 149 -13.07 -2.62 -5.05
CA THR A 149 -13.19 -2.58 -6.51
C THR A 149 -12.54 -1.29 -7.02
N THR A 150 -13.24 -0.17 -6.85
CA THR A 150 -12.87 1.15 -7.34
C THR A 150 -12.72 2.08 -6.15
N GLY A 151 -11.71 2.96 -6.16
CA GLY A 151 -11.57 3.93 -5.09
C GLY A 151 -10.40 4.87 -5.27
N VAL A 152 -10.34 5.85 -4.37
CA VAL A 152 -9.14 6.64 -4.12
C VAL A 152 -8.57 6.18 -2.79
N SER A 153 -7.30 5.80 -2.78
CA SER A 153 -6.59 5.50 -1.55
C SER A 153 -5.57 6.60 -1.25
N VAL A 154 -5.58 7.09 -0.01
CA VAL A 154 -4.63 8.07 0.49
C VAL A 154 -3.81 7.40 1.58
N PHE A 155 -2.53 7.17 1.31
CA PHE A 155 -1.57 6.67 2.28
C PHE A 155 -0.71 7.82 2.80
N ASN A 156 -0.95 8.23 4.04
CA ASN A 156 -0.11 9.19 4.74
C ASN A 156 1.01 8.43 5.44
N LEU A 157 2.26 8.73 5.12
CA LEU A 157 3.43 8.01 5.63
C LEU A 157 4.45 8.99 6.21
N ASN A 158 4.80 8.79 7.48
CA ASN A 158 5.83 9.62 8.13
C ASN A 158 7.25 9.21 7.76
N HIS A 159 7.47 7.92 7.53
CA HIS A 159 8.77 7.30 7.30
C HIS A 159 8.57 5.98 6.57
N MET A 160 9.42 5.66 5.60
CA MET A 160 9.45 4.36 4.93
C MET A 160 10.72 3.59 5.27
N PRO A 161 10.74 2.26 5.20
CA PRO A 161 11.98 1.50 5.41
C PRO A 161 13.09 1.95 4.46
N GLU A 162 14.32 2.01 4.99
CA GLU A 162 15.54 2.32 4.26
C GLU A 162 16.67 1.38 4.73
N GLY A 163 17.68 1.22 3.90
CA GLY A 163 18.86 0.41 4.10
C GLY A 163 19.18 -0.48 2.91
N CYS A 164 20.47 -0.75 2.71
CA CYS A 164 20.93 -1.75 1.75
C CYS A 164 20.27 -3.11 2.02
N GLY A 165 19.64 -3.65 0.98
CA GLY A 165 18.97 -4.95 1.03
C GLY A 165 17.49 -4.84 1.38
N THR A 166 16.97 -3.66 1.72
CA THR A 166 15.53 -3.49 1.92
C THR A 166 14.77 -3.45 0.60
N TRP A 167 13.54 -3.96 0.62
CA TRP A 167 12.54 -3.85 -0.44
C TRP A 167 11.16 -3.56 0.18
N PRO A 168 10.87 -2.31 0.57
CA PRO A 168 9.55 -1.93 1.05
C PRO A 168 8.53 -1.80 -0.08
N ALA A 169 7.29 -2.18 0.19
CA ALA A 169 6.18 -2.02 -0.73
C ALA A 169 4.87 -1.60 -0.02
N TYR A 170 4.15 -0.65 -0.61
CA TYR A 170 2.73 -0.43 -0.40
C TYR A 170 2.02 -0.54 -1.75
N TRP A 171 1.13 -1.54 -1.85
CA TRP A 171 0.67 -2.05 -3.12
C TRP A 171 -0.73 -2.67 -2.99
N MET A 172 -1.36 -2.92 -4.13
CA MET A 172 -2.70 -3.50 -4.22
C MET A 172 -2.72 -4.69 -5.17
N THR A 173 -3.33 -5.82 -4.77
CA THR A 173 -3.51 -6.99 -5.65
C THR A 173 -4.71 -7.83 -5.24
N GLN A 174 -5.17 -8.69 -6.14
CA GLN A 174 -5.82 -9.93 -5.73
C GLN A 174 -4.80 -11.07 -5.87
N VAL A 175 -4.38 -11.61 -4.72
CA VAL A 175 -3.32 -12.64 -4.64
C VAL A 175 -3.69 -13.92 -5.41
N GLU A 176 -4.97 -14.26 -5.43
CA GLU A 176 -5.49 -15.40 -6.20
C GLU A 176 -5.29 -15.17 -7.70
N ASN A 177 -4.75 -16.17 -8.40
CA ASN A 177 -4.51 -16.15 -9.85
C ASN A 177 -3.63 -14.98 -10.35
N TRP A 178 -2.69 -14.49 -9.55
CA TRP A 178 -1.70 -13.54 -10.02
C TRP A 178 -0.95 -14.04 -11.29
N PRO A 179 -0.70 -13.20 -12.32
CA PRO A 179 -1.06 -11.78 -12.46
C PRO A 179 -2.37 -11.57 -13.25
N VAL A 180 -3.23 -12.58 -13.38
CA VAL A 180 -4.54 -12.47 -14.07
C VAL A 180 -5.40 -11.39 -13.43
N ASN A 181 -5.41 -11.38 -12.10
CA ASN A 181 -6.10 -10.38 -11.31
C ASN A 181 -5.17 -9.24 -10.87
N GLY A 182 -3.99 -9.16 -11.50
CA GLY A 182 -2.90 -8.17 -11.49
C GLY A 182 -2.51 -7.48 -10.18
N GLU A 183 -1.78 -6.37 -10.32
CA GLU A 183 -1.10 -5.67 -9.23
C GLU A 183 -0.92 -4.18 -9.53
N ILE A 184 -0.98 -3.35 -8.49
CA ILE A 184 -0.67 -1.92 -8.53
C ILE A 184 0.34 -1.62 -7.43
N ASP A 185 1.58 -1.31 -7.81
CA ASP A 185 2.63 -0.87 -6.90
C ASP A 185 2.60 0.64 -6.77
N ILE A 186 2.15 1.13 -5.61
CA ILE A 186 1.96 2.56 -5.36
C ILE A 186 3.26 3.16 -4.84
N LEU A 187 3.84 2.53 -3.83
CA LEU A 187 5.16 2.87 -3.28
C LEU A 187 6.01 1.60 -3.27
N GLU A 188 7.08 1.58 -4.04
CA GLU A 188 8.01 0.46 -4.12
C GLU A 188 9.43 0.95 -4.38
N GLY A 189 10.42 0.28 -3.79
CA GLY A 189 11.82 0.53 -4.07
C GLY A 189 12.72 -0.53 -3.47
N VAL A 190 13.99 -0.53 -3.89
CA VAL A 190 15.01 -1.45 -3.39
C VAL A 190 16.28 -0.70 -3.05
N HIS A 191 17.04 -1.15 -2.04
CA HIS A 191 18.41 -0.69 -1.74
C HIS A 191 18.59 0.85 -1.68
N ASP A 192 17.64 1.58 -1.10
CA ASP A 192 17.66 3.05 -1.02
C ASP A 192 17.79 3.74 -2.39
N GLN A 193 17.30 3.10 -3.46
CA GLN A 193 17.35 3.68 -4.81
C GLN A 193 16.17 4.63 -5.02
N PRO A 194 16.40 5.94 -5.15
CA PRO A 194 15.39 6.87 -5.63
C PRO A 194 15.33 6.86 -7.18
N PRO A 195 14.22 7.31 -7.77
CA PRO A 195 12.95 7.68 -7.12
C PRO A 195 12.11 6.44 -6.77
N ASN A 196 10.92 6.67 -6.22
CA ASN A 196 9.88 5.64 -6.11
C ASN A 196 9.66 4.92 -7.44
N HIS A 197 9.41 3.62 -7.39
CA HIS A 197 8.95 2.83 -8.51
C HIS A 197 7.45 2.58 -8.37
N SER A 198 6.68 2.97 -9.38
CA SER A 198 5.25 2.67 -9.47
C SER A 198 5.01 1.83 -10.71
N ALA A 199 4.38 0.67 -10.52
CA ALA A 199 4.22 -0.34 -11.55
C ALA A 199 2.80 -0.91 -11.59
N LEU A 200 2.47 -1.51 -12.73
CA LEU A 200 1.27 -2.31 -12.92
C LEU A 200 1.74 -3.69 -13.38
N HIS A 201 1.32 -4.75 -12.69
CA HIS A 201 1.53 -6.12 -13.15
C HIS A 201 0.21 -6.66 -13.68
N THR A 202 0.18 -7.07 -14.95
CA THR A 202 -1.03 -7.54 -15.62
C THR A 202 -0.70 -8.73 -16.50
N VAL A 203 -1.74 -9.35 -17.06
CA VAL A 203 -1.59 -10.24 -18.21
C VAL A 203 -1.16 -9.47 -19.47
N THR A 204 -0.73 -10.22 -20.47
CA THR A 204 -0.41 -9.71 -21.81
C THR A 204 -1.56 -8.90 -22.40
N GLY A 205 -1.25 -7.75 -23.00
CA GLY A 205 -2.21 -6.92 -23.74
C GLY A 205 -2.61 -5.62 -23.05
N CYS A 206 -2.34 -5.47 -21.75
CA CYS A 206 -2.43 -4.17 -21.09
C CYS A 206 -1.14 -3.39 -21.33
N VAL A 207 -1.21 -2.29 -22.08
CA VAL A 207 -0.06 -1.45 -22.40
C VAL A 207 -0.35 -0.01 -22.02
N VAL A 208 0.61 0.62 -21.35
CA VAL A 208 0.51 2.05 -21.05
C VAL A 208 1.18 2.83 -22.19
N PRO A 209 0.49 3.80 -22.82
CA PRO A 209 1.08 4.61 -23.87
C PRO A 209 2.34 5.36 -23.41
N LEU A 210 3.29 5.53 -24.33
CA LEU A 210 4.53 6.28 -24.10
C LEU A 210 4.25 7.75 -23.74
N ASN A 211 3.30 8.35 -24.43
CA ASN A 211 2.84 9.71 -24.17
C ASN A 211 1.48 9.66 -23.48
N ARG A 212 1.42 10.18 -22.27
CA ARG A 212 0.18 10.28 -21.50
C ARG A 212 0.15 11.57 -20.71
N THR A 213 -1.02 12.19 -20.65
CA THR A 213 -1.25 13.35 -19.79
C THR A 213 -1.47 12.84 -18.37
N MET A 214 -0.46 12.95 -17.51
CA MET A 214 -0.62 12.70 -16.07
C MET A 214 -1.21 13.97 -15.44
N THR A 215 -2.49 13.93 -15.05
CA THR A 215 -3.19 15.15 -14.60
C THR A 215 -3.04 15.45 -13.11
N GLY A 216 -2.67 14.46 -12.30
CA GLY A 216 -2.62 14.58 -10.84
C GLY A 216 -4.02 14.69 -10.25
#